data_AF-A0A259JZ54-F1
#
_entry.id   AF-A0A259JZ54-F1
#
_cell.length_a   1.000
_cell.length_b   1.000
_cell.length_c   1.000
_cell.angle_alpha   90.00
_cell.angle_beta   90.00
_cell.angle_gamma   90.00
#
_symmetry.space_group_name_H-M   'P 1'
#
loop_
_entity.id
_entity.type
_entity.pdbx_description
1 polymer ?
#
loop_
_entity_poly.entity_id
_entity_poly.type
_entity_poly.pdbx_seq_one_letter_code
_entity_poly.pdbx_strand_id
1 'polypeptide(L)'
;PDFPLMLEEAAWRRLNKRYESELELWDANEETHAVAVATFGISSAGVPAINEIALMVVTENWIPFESAHELQLLSRLAGMRRKSVKGLRFNLSRDQPVVCVTLPEQRPSPVAMYIVPAGVGEDYDRMLAEMIDARPEMTPWIWRAADGDMPPMP
;
A
#
# COMPACT_ATOMS: atom_id res chain seq x y z
N PRO A 1 6.06 -19.49 14.08
CA PRO A 1 6.67 -20.82 14.33
C PRO A 1 7.63 -20.67 15.51
N ASP A 2 7.74 -21.68 16.38
CA ASP A 2 8.59 -21.59 17.57
C ASP A 2 10.05 -22.01 17.29
N PHE A 3 10.45 -22.00 16.02
CA PHE A 3 11.79 -22.36 15.55
C PHE A 3 12.24 -21.40 14.43
N PRO A 4 13.57 -21.18 14.29
CA PRO A 4 14.09 -20.31 13.25
C PRO A 4 13.90 -20.91 11.86
N LEU A 5 13.63 -20.04 10.89
CA LEU A 5 13.56 -20.38 9.46
C LEU A 5 14.77 -19.79 8.74
N MET A 6 15.49 -20.60 7.98
CA MET A 6 16.62 -20.14 7.18
C MET A 6 16.15 -19.47 5.90
N LEU A 7 16.78 -18.33 5.56
CA LEU A 7 16.62 -17.69 4.25
C LEU A 7 17.99 -17.61 3.58
N GLU A 8 18.10 -18.12 2.37
CA GLU A 8 19.36 -18.10 1.64
C GLU A 8 19.84 -16.66 1.39
N GLU A 9 21.15 -16.43 1.44
CA GLU A 9 21.79 -15.12 1.19
C GLU A 9 21.33 -14.47 -0.13
N ALA A 10 21.17 -15.27 -1.18
CA ALA A 10 20.69 -14.78 -2.47
C ALA A 10 19.21 -14.38 -2.41
N ALA A 11 18.37 -15.12 -1.69
CA ALA A 11 16.97 -14.79 -1.48
C ALA A 11 16.81 -13.55 -0.60
N TRP A 12 17.61 -13.43 0.46
CA TRP A 12 17.68 -12.25 1.32
C TRP A 12 18.02 -10.98 0.53
N ARG A 13 19.08 -11.02 -0.30
CA ARG A 13 19.44 -9.88 -1.18
C ARG A 13 18.32 -9.51 -2.16
N ARG A 14 17.63 -10.50 -2.75
CA ARG A 14 16.48 -10.24 -3.64
C ARG A 14 15.30 -9.64 -2.89
N LEU A 15 15.02 -10.11 -1.68
CA LEU A 15 13.95 -9.58 -0.83
C LEU A 15 14.21 -8.11 -0.48
N ASN A 16 15.41 -7.79 0.02
CA ASN A 16 15.76 -6.40 0.37
C ASN A 16 15.65 -5.47 -0.84
N LYS A 17 16.11 -5.90 -2.02
CA LYS A 17 15.98 -5.11 -3.25
C LYS A 17 14.53 -4.95 -3.70
N ARG A 18 13.72 -6.00 -3.57
CA ARG A 18 12.32 -6.00 -4.04
C ARG A 18 11.42 -5.14 -3.14
N TYR A 19 11.66 -5.17 -1.84
CA TYR A 19 10.85 -4.53 -0.81
C TYR A 19 11.57 -3.35 -0.17
N GLU A 20 12.52 -2.73 -0.88
CA GLU A 20 13.32 -1.61 -0.39
C GLU A 20 12.43 -0.50 0.18
N SER A 21 11.41 -0.08 -0.59
CA SER A 21 10.47 0.96 -0.17
C SER A 21 9.64 0.57 1.06
N GLU A 22 9.14 -0.67 1.14
CA GLU A 22 8.39 -1.14 2.30
C GLU A 22 9.26 -1.22 3.56
N LEU A 23 10.52 -1.65 3.42
CA LEU A 23 11.48 -1.71 4.50
C LEU A 23 11.88 -0.31 4.98
N GLU A 24 12.09 0.64 4.07
CA GLU A 24 12.32 2.06 4.41
C GLU A 24 11.13 2.68 5.14
N LEU A 25 9.90 2.42 4.66
CA LEU A 25 8.69 2.92 5.30
C LEU A 25 8.50 2.36 6.72
N TRP A 26 8.83 1.08 6.90
CA TRP A 26 8.78 0.41 8.20
C TRP A 26 9.85 0.95 9.16
N ASP A 27 11.10 1.09 8.69
CA ASP A 27 12.22 1.62 9.49
C ASP A 27 11.98 3.08 9.91
N ALA A 28 11.31 3.86 9.06
CA ALA A 28 11.00 5.27 9.33
C ALA A 28 9.85 5.49 10.33
N ASN A 29 9.06 4.45 10.69
CA ASN A 29 7.88 4.63 11.52
C ASN A 29 7.67 3.50 12.55
N GLU A 30 8.00 3.80 13.81
CA GLU A 30 7.90 2.88 14.96
C GLU A 30 6.47 2.38 15.26
N GLU A 31 5.43 3.11 14.83
CA GLU A 31 4.02 2.74 15.04
C GLU A 31 3.47 1.79 13.97
N THR A 32 4.28 1.47 12.95
CA THR A 32 3.90 0.56 11.86
C THR A 32 4.37 -0.87 12.12
N HIS A 33 3.84 -1.81 11.34
CA HIS A 33 4.23 -3.21 11.40
C HIS A 33 4.65 -3.72 10.03
N ALA A 34 5.58 -4.68 10.02
CA ALA A 34 5.89 -5.48 8.84
C ALA A 34 5.18 -6.84 8.96
N VAL A 35 4.40 -7.20 7.93
CA VAL A 35 3.78 -8.51 7.79
C VAL A 35 4.57 -9.31 6.76
N ALA A 36 5.01 -10.50 7.14
CA ALA A 36 5.66 -11.45 6.25
C ALA A 36 4.76 -12.67 6.02
N VAL A 37 4.60 -13.08 4.77
CA VAL A 37 3.96 -14.34 4.38
C VAL A 37 4.99 -15.17 3.64
N ALA A 38 5.19 -16.40 4.07
CA ALA A 38 6.23 -17.26 3.52
C ALA A 38 5.78 -18.71 3.38
N THR A 39 6.27 -19.37 2.33
CA THR A 39 6.24 -20.84 2.22
C THR A 39 7.58 -21.37 2.72
N PHE A 40 7.55 -22.44 3.49
CA PHE A 40 8.77 -23.05 4.03
C PHE A 40 8.68 -24.58 3.96
N GLY A 41 9.84 -25.22 3.91
CA GLY A 41 9.97 -26.67 3.93
C GLY A 41 11.12 -27.09 4.83
N ILE A 42 11.20 -28.39 5.12
CA ILE A 42 12.33 -28.98 5.85
C ILE A 42 13.16 -29.76 4.82
N SER A 43 14.45 -29.45 4.74
CA SER A 43 15.38 -30.16 3.84
C SER A 43 15.61 -31.60 4.30
N SER A 44 16.23 -32.42 3.45
CA SER A 44 16.65 -33.78 3.82
C SER A 44 17.66 -33.80 4.99
N ALA A 45 18.38 -32.70 5.23
CA ALA A 45 19.25 -32.51 6.37
C ALA A 45 18.52 -32.04 7.64
N GLY A 46 17.19 -31.95 7.62
CA GLY A 46 16.38 -31.51 8.75
C GLY A 46 16.37 -29.99 8.98
N VAL A 47 16.85 -29.20 8.02
CA VAL A 47 16.95 -27.74 8.15
C VAL A 47 15.67 -27.07 7.60
N PRO A 48 14.91 -26.32 8.43
CA PRO A 48 13.77 -25.54 7.95
C PRO A 48 14.23 -24.32 7.15
N ALA A 49 13.73 -24.17 5.93
CA ALA A 49 14.11 -23.08 5.03
C ALA A 49 12.90 -22.46 4.35
N ILE A 50 12.96 -21.14 4.13
CA ILE A 50 11.99 -20.36 3.36
C ILE A 50 12.25 -20.60 1.88
N ASN A 51 11.20 -21.00 1.16
CA ASN A 51 11.23 -21.14 -0.29
C ASN A 51 10.83 -19.84 -0.98
N GLU A 52 9.74 -19.24 -0.50
CA GLU A 52 9.19 -17.98 -1.01
C GLU A 52 8.74 -17.10 0.15
N ILE A 53 8.89 -15.79 0.01
CA ILE A 53 8.50 -14.80 1.01
C ILE A 53 8.02 -13.51 0.33
N ALA A 54 6.94 -12.95 0.87
CA ALA A 54 6.41 -11.65 0.52
C ALA A 54 6.26 -10.80 1.78
N LEU A 55 6.49 -9.50 1.63
CA LEU A 55 6.36 -8.50 2.70
C LEU A 55 5.29 -7.47 2.36
N MET A 56 4.65 -6.95 3.40
CA MET A 56 3.77 -5.78 3.35
C MET A 56 4.00 -4.95 4.61
N VAL A 57 4.03 -3.63 4.47
CA VAL A 57 3.99 -2.72 5.62
C VAL A 57 2.54 -2.32 5.91
N VAL A 58 2.18 -2.29 7.19
CA VAL A 58 0.82 -2.00 7.66
C VAL A 58 0.83 -0.98 8.80
N THR A 59 -0.23 -0.17 8.91
CA THR A 59 -0.43 0.78 10.01
C THR A 59 -0.61 0.06 11.35
N GLU A 60 -0.63 0.80 12.47
CA GLU A 60 -1.07 0.31 13.80
C GLU A 60 -2.41 -0.46 13.76
N ASN A 61 -3.32 -0.05 12.86
CA ASN A 61 -4.64 -0.66 12.68
C ASN A 61 -4.65 -1.80 11.64
N TRP A 62 -3.49 -2.37 11.32
CA TRP A 62 -3.30 -3.49 10.38
C TRP A 62 -3.80 -3.22 8.95
N ILE A 63 -3.80 -1.96 8.50
CA ILE A 63 -4.15 -1.57 7.14
C ILE A 63 -2.87 -1.43 6.31
N PRO A 64 -2.73 -2.12 5.15
CA PRO A 64 -1.53 -2.02 4.34
C PRO A 64 -1.40 -0.67 3.64
N PHE A 65 -0.17 -0.23 3.44
CA PHE A 65 0.15 1.02 2.72
C PHE A 65 1.45 0.89 1.92
N GLU A 66 1.61 1.76 0.92
CA GLU A 66 2.69 1.67 -0.07
C GLU A 66 3.50 2.97 -0.18
N SER A 67 3.11 4.03 0.54
CA SER A 67 3.81 5.31 0.56
C SER A 67 3.53 6.11 1.84
N ALA A 68 4.40 7.08 2.14
CA ALA A 68 4.21 8.01 3.27
C ALA A 68 2.92 8.86 3.13
N HIS A 69 2.57 9.27 1.92
CA HIS A 69 1.32 10.00 1.64
C HIS A 69 0.10 9.13 1.95
N GLU A 70 0.14 7.86 1.56
CA GLU A 70 -0.93 6.92 1.88
C GLU A 70 -1.04 6.66 3.38
N LEU A 71 0.09 6.51 4.08
CA LEU A 71 0.11 6.42 5.54
C LEU A 71 -0.55 7.63 6.18
N GLN A 72 -0.21 8.85 5.76
CA GLN A 72 -0.83 10.09 6.25
C GLN A 72 -2.35 10.10 6.03
N LEU A 73 -2.82 9.70 4.86
CA LEU A 73 -4.24 9.60 4.57
C LEU A 73 -4.92 8.58 5.49
N LEU A 74 -4.34 7.40 5.65
CA LEU A 74 -4.88 6.33 6.49
C LEU A 74 -4.92 6.72 7.98
N SER A 75 -3.88 7.37 8.50
CA SER A 75 -3.86 7.88 9.87
C SER A 75 -4.96 8.91 10.12
N ARG A 76 -5.23 9.77 9.12
CA ARG A 76 -6.32 10.76 9.21
C ARG A 76 -7.70 10.09 9.19
N LEU A 77 -7.87 9.06 8.38
CA LEU A 77 -9.11 8.29 8.30
C LEU A 77 -9.33 7.41 9.53
N ALA A 78 -8.28 6.88 10.16
CA ALA A 78 -8.38 6.06 11.37
C ALA A 78 -9.04 6.81 12.54
N GLY A 79 -8.82 8.13 12.64
CA GLY A 79 -9.48 8.98 13.63
C GLY A 79 -10.95 9.30 13.30
N MET A 80 -11.43 9.00 12.10
CA MET A 80 -12.79 9.29 11.67
C MET A 80 -13.72 8.12 11.97
N ARG A 81 -14.89 8.41 12.54
CA ARG A 81 -15.97 7.41 12.71
C ARG A 81 -16.76 7.20 11.42
N ARG A 82 -16.05 6.85 10.34
CA ARG A 82 -16.66 6.60 9.03
C ARG A 82 -16.12 5.30 8.45
N LYS A 83 -16.97 4.59 7.71
CA LYS A 83 -16.56 3.42 6.96
C LYS A 83 -15.65 3.84 5.81
N SER A 84 -14.46 3.28 5.77
CA SER A 84 -13.51 3.38 4.67
C SER A 84 -13.19 1.99 4.14
N VAL A 85 -12.88 1.90 2.85
CA VAL A 85 -12.47 0.65 2.18
C VAL A 85 -11.14 0.90 1.49
N LYS A 86 -10.08 0.24 1.94
CA LYS A 86 -8.75 0.30 1.33
C LYS A 86 -8.76 -0.45 0.00
N GLY A 87 -8.31 0.19 -1.08
CA GLY A 87 -8.02 -0.49 -2.35
C GLY A 87 -6.62 -1.11 -2.32
N LEU A 88 -6.42 -2.26 -2.97
CA LEU A 88 -5.13 -2.96 -3.01
C LEU A 88 -4.62 -3.11 -4.44
N ARG A 89 -3.31 -2.93 -4.63
CA ARG A 89 -2.62 -3.17 -5.91
C ARG A 89 -2.32 -4.65 -6.11
N PHE A 90 -3.35 -5.47 -6.29
CA PHE A 90 -3.16 -6.92 -6.45
C PHE A 90 -2.21 -7.27 -7.61
N ASN A 91 -2.59 -6.91 -8.84
CA ASN A 91 -1.81 -7.18 -10.07
C ASN A 91 -1.43 -5.88 -10.80
N LEU A 92 -1.64 -4.73 -10.16
CA LEU A 92 -1.35 -3.41 -10.74
C LEU A 92 0.10 -3.04 -10.46
N SER A 93 0.80 -2.59 -11.51
CA SER A 93 2.14 -2.03 -11.36
C SER A 93 2.09 -0.70 -10.59
N ARG A 94 3.22 -0.33 -9.96
CA ARG A 94 3.34 0.89 -9.14
C ARG A 94 3.19 2.19 -9.94
N ASP A 95 3.45 2.12 -11.25
CA ASP A 95 3.29 3.21 -12.22
C ASP A 95 1.85 3.42 -12.70
N GLN A 96 0.90 2.58 -12.29
CA GLN A 96 -0.51 2.74 -12.63
C GLN A 96 -1.24 3.46 -11.49
N PRO A 97 -2.30 4.23 -11.73
CA PRO A 97 -3.14 4.75 -10.66
C PRO A 97 -3.94 3.62 -10.00
N VAL A 98 -4.31 3.82 -8.74
CA VAL A 98 -5.23 2.95 -7.99
C VAL A 98 -6.11 3.81 -7.10
N VAL A 99 -7.35 3.38 -6.86
CA VAL A 99 -8.17 3.94 -5.78
C VAL A 99 -7.50 3.55 -4.47
N CYS A 100 -6.96 4.54 -3.75
CA CYS A 100 -6.30 4.33 -2.46
C CYS A 100 -7.32 3.93 -1.40
N VAL A 101 -8.38 4.74 -1.25
CA VAL A 101 -9.48 4.50 -0.31
C VAL A 101 -10.81 4.87 -0.96
N THR A 102 -11.84 4.10 -0.68
CA THR A 102 -13.23 4.45 -0.97
C THR A 102 -13.99 4.78 0.31
N LEU A 103 -14.77 5.86 0.30
CA LEU A 103 -15.74 6.22 1.34
C LEU A 103 -17.15 5.92 0.81
N PRO A 104 -17.67 4.69 0.97
CA PRO A 104 -18.90 4.25 0.31
C PRO A 104 -20.16 4.92 0.85
N GLU A 105 -20.13 5.39 2.09
CA GLU A 105 -21.30 5.98 2.78
C GLU A 105 -21.30 7.52 2.73
N GLN A 106 -20.34 8.12 2.01
CA GLN A 106 -20.28 9.57 1.84
C GLN A 106 -21.52 10.10 1.12
N ARG A 107 -21.97 11.30 1.50
CA ARG A 107 -23.09 12.01 0.89
C ARG A 107 -22.59 13.31 0.24
N PRO A 108 -23.17 13.74 -0.89
CA PRO A 108 -24.33 13.16 -1.60
C PRO A 108 -24.03 11.86 -2.38
N SER A 109 -22.76 11.61 -2.70
CA SER A 109 -22.25 10.46 -3.45
C SER A 109 -21.04 9.83 -2.75
N PRO A 110 -20.78 8.52 -2.95
CA PRO A 110 -19.54 7.87 -2.52
C PRO A 110 -18.30 8.60 -3.04
N VAL A 111 -17.21 8.57 -2.28
CA VAL A 111 -15.94 9.19 -2.70
C VAL A 111 -14.88 8.12 -2.98
N ALA A 112 -14.19 8.27 -4.11
CA ALA A 112 -12.97 7.53 -4.43
C ALA A 112 -11.77 8.45 -4.24
N MET A 113 -10.86 8.07 -3.35
CA MET A 113 -9.68 8.84 -2.98
C MET A 113 -8.46 8.32 -3.74
N TYR A 114 -7.78 9.21 -4.45
CA TYR A 114 -6.60 8.94 -5.25
C TYR A 114 -5.42 9.73 -4.72
N ILE A 115 -4.23 9.12 -4.75
CA ILE A 115 -2.96 9.78 -4.49
C ILE A 115 -2.14 9.71 -5.77
N VAL A 116 -1.67 10.87 -6.24
CA VAL A 116 -0.80 10.99 -7.41
C VAL A 116 0.62 11.23 -6.90
N PRO A 117 1.56 10.28 -7.10
CA PRO A 117 2.95 10.45 -6.66
C PRO A 117 3.63 11.63 -7.34
N ALA A 118 4.65 12.19 -6.70
CA ALA A 118 5.49 13.21 -7.33
C ALA A 118 6.31 12.61 -8.48
N GLY A 119 6.51 13.38 -9.55
CA GLY A 119 7.36 12.98 -10.69
C GLY A 119 6.69 12.03 -11.70
N VAL A 120 5.39 11.74 -11.56
CA VAL A 120 4.63 11.04 -12.60
C VAL A 120 4.31 11.99 -13.77
N GLY A 121 4.27 11.46 -14.99
CA GLY A 121 4.03 12.23 -16.22
C GLY A 121 2.59 12.16 -16.72
N GLU A 122 2.34 12.76 -17.89
CA GLU A 122 1.01 12.88 -18.53
C GLU A 122 0.31 11.54 -18.75
N ASP A 123 1.06 10.45 -19.01
CA ASP A 123 0.48 9.11 -19.17
C ASP A 123 -0.24 8.63 -17.89
N TYR A 124 0.32 8.95 -16.71
CA TYR A 124 -0.32 8.62 -15.42
C TYR A 124 -1.62 9.39 -15.25
N ASP A 125 -1.62 10.69 -15.61
CA ASP A 125 -2.81 11.54 -15.54
C ASP A 125 -3.90 11.06 -16.50
N ARG A 126 -3.53 10.61 -17.71
CA ARG A 126 -4.48 10.00 -18.66
C ARG A 126 -5.11 8.75 -18.06
N MET A 127 -4.31 7.83 -17.52
CA MET A 127 -4.81 6.59 -16.90
C MET A 127 -5.70 6.89 -15.69
N LEU A 128 -5.38 7.94 -14.92
CA LEU A 128 -6.18 8.37 -13.77
C LEU A 128 -7.54 8.92 -14.23
N ALA A 129 -7.54 9.76 -15.28
CA ALA A 129 -8.77 10.29 -15.86
C ALA A 129 -9.66 9.17 -16.39
N GLU A 130 -9.11 8.21 -17.15
CA GLU A 130 -9.84 7.02 -17.63
C GLU A 130 -10.44 6.21 -16.47
N MET A 131 -9.69 6.06 -15.37
CA MET A 131 -10.16 5.36 -14.17
C MET A 131 -11.32 6.08 -13.46
N ILE A 132 -11.28 7.42 -13.43
CA ILE A 132 -12.33 8.27 -12.86
C ILE A 132 -13.58 8.24 -13.75
N ASP A 133 -13.41 8.40 -15.05
CA ASP A 133 -14.50 8.39 -16.04
C ASP A 133 -15.24 7.05 -16.08
N ALA A 134 -14.55 5.96 -15.75
CA ALA A 134 -15.15 4.64 -15.62
C ALA A 134 -16.05 4.49 -14.36
N ARG A 135 -16.07 5.46 -13.44
CA ARG A 135 -16.86 5.46 -12.19
C ARG A 135 -17.61 6.78 -11.97
N PRO A 136 -18.51 7.17 -12.89
CA PRO A 136 -19.22 8.45 -12.81
C PRO A 136 -20.13 8.59 -11.57
N GLU A 137 -20.45 7.48 -10.90
CA GLU A 137 -21.23 7.43 -9.66
C GLU A 137 -20.45 7.87 -8.41
N MET A 138 -19.12 7.97 -8.51
CA MET A 138 -18.24 8.33 -7.39
C MET A 138 -17.63 9.71 -7.60
N THR A 139 -17.57 10.51 -6.54
CA THR A 139 -16.85 11.78 -6.56
C THR A 139 -15.35 11.53 -6.37
N PRO A 140 -14.48 11.97 -7.30
CA PRO A 140 -13.05 11.82 -7.13
C PRO A 140 -12.54 12.83 -6.11
N TRP A 141 -11.76 12.35 -5.15
CA TRP A 141 -10.90 13.15 -4.29
C TRP A 141 -9.46 12.85 -4.69
N ILE A 142 -8.69 13.86 -5.07
CA ILE A 142 -7.35 13.67 -5.64
C ILE A 142 -6.36 14.46 -4.82
N TRP A 143 -5.36 13.77 -4.27
CA TRP A 143 -4.20 14.40 -3.67
C TRP A 143 -2.99 14.22 -4.56
N ARG A 144 -2.49 15.33 -5.11
CA ARG A 144 -1.23 15.36 -5.86
C ARG A 144 -0.10 15.68 -4.90
N ALA A 145 0.80 14.70 -4.68
CA ALA A 145 1.93 14.85 -3.77
C ALA A 145 2.89 15.99 -4.17
N ALA A 146 2.94 16.34 -5.46
CA ALA A 146 3.74 17.46 -5.96
C ALA A 146 3.14 18.84 -5.64
N ASP A 147 1.83 18.94 -5.40
CA ASP A 147 1.12 20.21 -5.23
C ASP A 147 1.07 20.67 -3.77
N GLY A 148 1.58 19.86 -2.84
CA GLY A 148 1.72 20.18 -1.43
C GLY A 148 0.82 19.36 -0.52
N ASP A 149 0.28 20.01 0.51
CA ASP A 149 -0.42 19.37 1.61
C ASP A 149 -1.68 18.61 1.17
N MET A 150 -2.05 17.63 2.00
CA MET A 150 -3.26 16.83 1.81
C MET A 150 -4.51 17.72 1.71
N PRO A 151 -5.35 17.56 0.66
CA PRO A 151 -6.61 18.28 0.55
C PRO A 151 -7.52 18.06 1.76
N PRO A 152 -8.50 18.95 2.01
CA PRO A 152 -9.48 18.73 3.07
C PRO A 152 -10.26 17.43 2.83
N MET A 153 -10.59 16.74 3.93
CA MET A 153 -11.42 15.53 3.88
C MET A 153 -12.84 15.86 3.39
N PRO A 154 -13.47 14.95 2.63
CA PRO A 154 -14.82 15.13 2.11
C PRO A 154 -15.95 14.95 3.15
#